data_AF-A0AAX3BF75-F1
#
_entry.id   AF-A0AAX3BF75-F1
#
_cell.length_a   1.000
_cell.length_b   1.000
_cell.length_c   1.000
_cell.angle_alpha   90.00
_cell.angle_beta   90.00
_cell.angle_gamma   90.00
#
_symmetry.space_group_name_H-M   'P 1'
#
loop_
_entity.id
_entity.type
_entity.pdbx_description
1 polymer ?
#
loop_
_entity_poly.entity_id
_entity_poly.type
_entity_poly.pdbx_seq_one_letter_code
_entity_poly.pdbx_strand_id
1 'polypeptide(L)' 'MALGLVTDTMGFIRYSHIYEGNIRDSKTLKKTIKDMEERYPSEGHCPVIVIDAGIATEENLRMLRSKRGTMYVYPLRR' A
#
# COMPACT_ATOMS: atom_id res chain seq x y z
N MET A 1 10.04 -9.09 3.40
CA MET A 1 9.80 -8.05 4.42
C MET A 1 9.59 -6.71 3.73
N ALA A 2 8.65 -5.89 4.20
CA ALA A 2 8.44 -4.52 3.73
C ALA A 2 7.94 -3.62 4.86
N LEU A 3 8.17 -2.31 4.74
CA LEU A 3 7.62 -1.30 5.64
C LEU A 3 6.30 -0.76 5.08
N GLY A 4 5.23 -0.84 5.85
CA GLY A 4 3.97 -0.15 5.57
C GLY A 4 3.85 1.12 6.41
N LEU A 5 3.42 2.21 5.78
CA LEU A 5 3.20 3.51 6.41
C LEU A 5 1.82 4.06 6.04
N VAL A 6 1.14 4.64 7.02
CA VAL A 6 -0.03 5.51 6.79
C VAL A 6 0.35 6.90 7.27
N THR A 7 0.15 7.89 6.40
CA THR A 7 0.38 9.29 6.71
C THR A 7 -0.90 10.09 6.58
N ASP A 8 -1.00 11.20 7.29
CA ASP A 8 -2.00 12.22 6.99
C ASP A 8 -1.59 13.09 5.79
N THR A 9 -2.43 14.05 5.44
CA THR A 9 -2.22 14.98 4.33
C THR A 9 -1.07 15.96 4.57
N MET A 10 -0.59 16.10 5.81
CA MET A 10 0.58 16.90 6.17
C MET A 10 1.87 16.09 6.14
N GLY A 11 1.78 14.77 5.89
CA GLY A 11 2.92 13.86 5.83
C GLY A 11 3.35 13.30 7.19
N PHE A 12 2.57 13.52 8.26
CA PHE A 12 2.89 12.90 9.55
C PHE A 12 2.51 11.43 9.55
N ILE A 13 3.38 10.58 10.09
CA ILE A 13 3.15 9.15 10.22
C ILE A 13 2.08 8.92 11.30
N ARG A 14 0.95 8.33 10.89
CA ARG A 14 -0.16 7.94 11.78
C ARG A 14 -0.06 6.47 12.19
N TYR A 15 0.54 5.66 11.31
CA TYR A 15 0.75 4.23 11.56
C TYR A 15 1.98 3.73 10.79
N SER A 16 2.75 2.84 11.41
CA SER A 16 3.88 2.15 10.78
C SER A 16 3.95 0.71 11.24
N HIS A 17 4.23 -0.22 10.33
CA HIS A 17 4.43 -1.61 10.68
C HIS A 17 5.35 -2.32 9.69
N ILE A 18 6.17 -3.23 10.20
CA ILE A 18 7.02 -4.09 9.39
C ILE A 18 6.26 -5.36 9.09
N TYR A 19 5.96 -5.59 7.82
CA TYR A 19 5.27 -6.78 7.36
C TYR A 19 6.28 -7.82 6.87
N GLU A 20 6.17 -9.02 7.42
CA GLU A 20 6.94 -10.18 6.97
C GLU A 20 6.28 -10.87 5.76
N GLY A 21 7.07 -11.70 5.07
CA GLY A 21 6.64 -12.38 3.85
C GLY A 21 7.07 -11.67 2.55
N ASN A 22 6.59 -12.21 1.43
CA ASN A 22 6.93 -11.76 0.09
C ASN A 22 5.89 -10.74 -0.41
N ILE A 23 6.11 -9.45 -0.19
CA ILE A 23 5.15 -8.40 -0.62
C ILE A 23 5.03 -8.29 -2.16
N ARG A 24 5.94 -8.91 -2.93
CA ARG A 24 5.79 -9.01 -4.40
C ARG A 24 4.64 -9.94 -4.80
N ASP A 25 4.23 -10.86 -3.92
CA ASP A 25 3.05 -11.70 -4.07
C ASP A 25 1.77 -10.94 -3.72
N SER A 26 0.77 -11.05 -4.60
CA SER A 26 -0.46 -10.27 -4.53
C SER A 26 -1.33 -10.60 -3.32
N LYS A 27 -1.30 -11.85 -2.85
CA LYS A 27 -2.06 -12.29 -1.67
C LYS A 27 -1.47 -11.66 -0.42
N THR A 28 -0.15 -11.64 -0.32
CA THR A 28 0.59 -11.03 0.79
C THR A 28 0.32 -9.53 0.82
N LEU A 29 0.46 -8.83 -0.32
CA LEU A 29 0.16 -7.39 -0.41
C LEU A 29 -1.30 -7.08 -0.06
N LYS A 30 -2.25 -7.87 -0.54
CA LYS A 30 -3.68 -7.70 -0.23
C LYS A 30 -3.96 -7.83 1.27
N LYS A 31 -3.31 -8.79 1.94
CA LYS A 31 -3.42 -8.98 3.39
C LYS A 31 -2.84 -7.79 4.15
N THR A 32 -1.65 -7.31 3.76
CA THR A 32 -1.02 -6.13 4.34
C THR A 32 -1.92 -4.90 4.24
N ILE A 33 -2.48 -4.62 3.06
CA ILE A 33 -3.35 -3.44 2.88
C ILE A 33 -4.63 -3.57 3.70
N LYS A 34 -5.24 -4.76 3.73
CA LYS A 34 -6.46 -5.01 4.52
C LYS A 34 -6.20 -4.75 6.01
N ASP A 35 -5.07 -5.24 6.53
CA ASP A 35 -4.67 -5.03 7.91
C ASP A 35 -4.42 -3.53 8.24
N MET A 36 -3.85 -2.77 7.30
CA MET A 36 -3.72 -1.31 7.44
C MET A 36 -5.07 -0.60 7.40
N GLU A 37 -5.98 -0.98 6.50
CA GLU A 37 -7.36 -0.43 6.40
C GLU A 37 -8.18 -0.72 7.66
N GLU A 38 -8.01 -1.90 8.27
CA GLU A 38 -8.70 -2.27 9.51
C GLU A 38 -8.19 -1.48 10.72
N ARG A 39 -6.88 -1.20 10.78
CA ARG A 39 -6.26 -0.42 11.86
C ARG A 39 -6.44 1.08 11.70
N TYR A 40 -6.49 1.56 10.45
CA TYR A 40 -6.68 2.97 10.12
C TYR A 40 -7.68 3.11 8.96
N PRO A 41 -8.99 3.09 9.27
CA PRO A 41 -10.04 3.20 8.27
C PRO A 41 -10.00 4.54 7.54
N SER A 42 -10.24 4.52 6.23
CA SER A 42 -10.16 5.71 5.39
C SER A 42 -11.31 6.72 5.55
N GLU A 43 -12.22 6.54 6.52
CA GLU A 43 -13.41 7.40 6.77
C GLU A 43 -14.18 7.87 5.51
N GLY A 44 -14.32 6.99 4.50
CA GLY A 44 -15.01 7.32 3.25
C GLY A 44 -14.16 8.06 2.21
N HIS A 45 -12.90 8.35 2.51
CA HIS A 45 -11.92 8.85 1.56
C HIS A 45 -11.29 7.72 0.75
N CYS A 46 -10.90 8.06 -0.48
CA CYS A 46 -10.14 7.19 -1.37
C CYS A 46 -8.64 7.42 -1.10
N PRO A 47 -7.95 6.54 -0.35
CA PRO A 47 -6.58 6.79 0.03
C PRO A 47 -5.66 6.76 -1.20
N VAL A 48 -4.59 7.54 -1.13
CA VAL A 48 -3.53 7.48 -2.11
C VAL A 48 -2.57 6.36 -1.72
N ILE A 49 -2.39 5.39 -2.62
CA ILE A 49 -1.46 4.28 -2.40
C ILE A 49 -0.19 4.53 -3.18
N VAL A 50 0.93 4.61 -2.46
CA VAL A 50 2.28 4.68 -3.02
C VAL A 50 2.99 3.37 -2.72
N ILE A 51 3.53 2.72 -3.76
CA ILE A 51 4.30 1.50 -3.62
C ILE A 51 5.65 1.60 -4.34
N ASP A 52 6.63 0.90 -3.79
CA ASP A 52 7.93 0.70 -4.42
C ASP A 52 7.82 -0.04 -5.76
N ALA A 53 8.72 0.28 -6.69
CA ALA A 53 8.76 -0.31 -8.02
C ALA A 53 8.93 -1.84 -8.00
N GLY A 54 9.66 -2.39 -7.03
CA GLY A 54 9.86 -3.83 -6.87
C GLY A 54 8.59 -4.57 -6.43
N ILE A 55 7.62 -3.85 -5.86
CA ILE A 55 6.31 -4.35 -5.42
C ILE A 55 5.25 -4.16 -6.52
N ALA A 56 5.47 -3.24 -7.48
CA ALA A 56 4.53 -2.89 -8.54
C ALA A 56 4.48 -3.92 -9.69
N THR A 57 4.27 -5.20 -9.37
CA THR A 57 4.00 -6.24 -10.37
C THR A 57 2.65 -6.01 -11.05
N GLU A 58 2.46 -6.51 -12.26
CA GLU A 58 1.19 -6.36 -13.00
C GLU A 58 -0.02 -6.91 -12.21
N GLU A 59 0.16 -8.03 -11.52
CA GLU A 59 -0.87 -8.62 -10.67
C GLU A 59 -1.25 -7.71 -9.49
N ASN A 60 -0.25 -7.10 -8.84
CA ASN A 60 -0.45 -6.16 -7.74
C ASN A 60 -1.16 -4.89 -8.23
N LEU A 61 -0.76 -4.36 -9.38
CA LEU A 61 -1.39 -3.19 -9.99
C LEU A 61 -2.86 -3.47 -10.34
N ARG A 62 -3.16 -4.63 -10.93
CA ARG A 62 -4.54 -5.03 -11.24
C ARG A 62 -5.38 -5.19 -9.96
N MET A 63 -4.82 -5.81 -8.93
CA MET A 63 -5.47 -5.96 -7.62
C MET A 63 -5.77 -4.58 -6.99
N LEU A 64 -4.83 -3.65 -7.03
CA LEU A 64 -5.00 -2.32 -6.46
C LEU A 64 -6.00 -1.46 -7.24
N ARG A 65 -6.00 -1.53 -8.57
CA ARG A 65 -6.99 -0.83 -9.42
C ARG A 65 -8.41 -1.36 -9.24
N SER A 66 -8.57 -2.64 -8.86
CA SER A 66 -9.88 -3.21 -8.54
C SER A 66 -10.45 -2.67 -7.22
N LYS A 67 -9.59 -2.16 -6.32
CA LYS A 67 -9.98 -1.40 -5.15
C LYS A 67 -10.15 0.07 -5.53
N ARG A 68 -11.15 0.76 -4.95
CA ARG A 68 -11.28 2.22 -5.10
C ARG A 68 -10.06 2.88 -4.43
N GLY A 69 -9.15 3.43 -5.23
CA GLY A 69 -7.89 4.02 -4.78
C GLY A 69 -7.20 4.78 -5.92
N THR A 70 -6.73 6.01 -5.70
CA THR A 70 -5.81 6.65 -6.65
C THR A 70 -4.40 6.12 -6.36
N MET A 71 -3.86 5.36 -7.31
CA MET A 71 -2.58 4.69 -7.14
C MET A 71 -1.45 5.45 -7.85
N TYR A 72 -0.37 5.73 -7.13
CA TYR A 72 0.86 6.25 -7.71
C TYR A 72 1.97 5.21 -7.55
N VAL A 73 2.52 4.78 -8.67
CA VAL A 73 3.75 4.00 -8.69
C VAL A 73 4.88 4.98 -8.89
N TYR A 74 5.80 5.06 -7.92
CA TYR A 74 7.02 5.81 -8.12
C TYR A 74 8.12 4.83 -8.52
N PRO A 75 8.52 4.78 -9.80
CA PRO A 75 9.72 4.07 -10.17
C PRO A 75 10.92 4.82 -9.57
N LEU A 76 11.47 4.31 -8.47
CA LEU A 76 12.83 4.66 -8.05
C LEU A 76 13.78 4.17 -9.17
N ARG A 77 13.96 5.01 -10.19
CA ARG A 77 15.08 4.87 -11.12
C ARG A 77 16.34 5.18 -10.31
N ARG A 78 17.20 4.17 -10.14
CA ARG A 78 18.61 4.39 -9.82
C ARG A 78 19.30 5.05 -11.01
#